data_AF-A0A924I030-F1
#
_entry.id   AF-A0A924I030-F1
#
_cell.length_a   1.000
_cell.length_b   1.000
_cell.length_c   1.000
_cell.angle_alpha   90.00
_cell.angle_beta   90.00
_cell.angle_gamma   90.00
#
_symmetry.space_group_name_H-M   'P 1'
#
loop_
_entity.id
_entity.type
_entity.pdbx_description
1 polymer ?
#
loop_
_entity_poly.entity_id
_entity_poly.type
_entity_poly.pdbx_seq_one_letter_code
_entity_poly.pdbx_strand_id
1 'polypeptide(L)'
;DQCEFRINLQVSTPDPARNCDRLKELLLGRHEFRRNEIDYRIVVENVQIEREGLGSYRGAQQLGLISENGYTIVIDIGGGTWLSRLIDAEGEVIDENVMDRGGSYELATAISFDRRLTNVLGTSADPGLIMDGFRNNHYYADTGQNWSEWLEEYLDPWYKGIFRTVKSQYTPFMPRVTRFLITGGSSHLIRDRLEGFKLFAVMPDPQFANVRGMLPGETQLSLAPDPELKVATHDDRF
;
A
#
# COMPACT_ATOMS: atom_id res chain seq x y z
N ASP A 1 -3.53 38.07 -4.90
CA ASP A 1 -3.41 37.32 -6.15
C ASP A 1 -4.16 36.00 -6.05
N GLN A 2 -4.99 35.70 -7.04
CA GLN A 2 -5.76 34.46 -7.10
C GLN A 2 -5.10 33.52 -8.11
N CYS A 3 -4.75 32.31 -7.69
CA CYS A 3 -4.27 31.25 -8.57
C CYS A 3 -5.44 30.37 -9.00
N GLU A 4 -5.69 30.29 -10.31
CA GLU A 4 -6.73 29.41 -10.87
C GLU A 4 -6.10 28.26 -11.64
N PHE A 5 -6.53 27.03 -11.35
CA PHE A 5 -6.11 25.82 -12.05
C PHE A 5 -7.33 25.04 -12.52
N ARG A 6 -7.20 24.42 -13.69
CA ARG A 6 -8.16 23.47 -14.23
C ARG A 6 -7.49 22.11 -14.33
N ILE A 7 -8.09 21.09 -13.72
CA ILE A 7 -7.47 19.78 -13.60
C ILE A 7 -8.45 18.66 -13.93
N ASN A 8 -7.89 17.55 -14.42
CA ASN A 8 -8.55 16.26 -14.47
C ASN A 8 -7.98 15.40 -13.34
N LEU A 9 -8.85 14.72 -12.60
CA LEU A 9 -8.45 13.85 -11.51
C LEU A 9 -8.53 12.39 -11.93
N GLN A 10 -7.47 11.65 -11.62
CA GLN A 10 -7.51 10.19 -11.52
C GLN A 10 -7.44 9.83 -10.05
N VAL A 11 -8.40 9.02 -9.62
CA VAL A 11 -8.59 8.62 -8.23
C VAL A 11 -8.79 7.12 -8.18
N SER A 12 -8.38 6.48 -7.11
CA SER A 12 -8.70 5.08 -6.87
C SER A 12 -9.51 4.93 -5.58
N THR A 13 -10.29 3.86 -5.51
CA THR A 13 -11.02 3.48 -4.29
C THR A 13 -11.02 1.95 -4.14
N PRO A 14 -11.09 1.42 -2.90
CA PRO A 14 -11.21 -0.02 -2.68
C PRO A 14 -12.49 -0.63 -3.26
N ASP A 15 -13.56 0.15 -3.43
CA ASP A 15 -14.84 -0.34 -3.96
C ASP A 15 -15.47 0.69 -4.92
N PRO A 16 -15.10 0.66 -6.20
CA PRO A 16 -15.65 1.60 -7.17
C PRO A 16 -17.15 1.40 -7.39
N ALA A 17 -17.65 0.17 -7.29
CA ALA A 17 -19.08 -0.10 -7.48
C ALA A 17 -19.93 0.65 -6.46
N ARG A 18 -19.45 0.77 -5.23
CA ARG A 18 -20.13 1.51 -4.16
C ARG A 18 -19.82 3.01 -4.15
N ASN A 19 -18.59 3.41 -4.49
CA ASN A 19 -18.11 4.76 -4.20
C ASN A 19 -18.02 5.69 -5.42
N CYS A 20 -18.11 5.18 -6.65
CA CYS A 20 -17.82 5.96 -7.86
C CYS A 20 -18.69 7.23 -7.98
N ASP A 21 -20.01 7.09 -7.92
CA ASP A 21 -20.92 8.24 -8.11
C ASP A 21 -20.74 9.28 -7.01
N ARG A 22 -20.63 8.83 -5.76
CA ARG A 22 -20.43 9.71 -4.60
C ARG A 22 -19.11 10.47 -4.68
N LEU A 23 -18.03 9.82 -5.10
CA LEU A 23 -16.73 10.46 -5.28
C LEU A 23 -16.77 11.48 -6.42
N LYS A 24 -17.41 11.17 -7.56
CA LYS A 24 -17.58 12.13 -8.65
C LYS A 24 -18.36 13.36 -8.21
N GLU A 25 -19.47 13.16 -7.50
CA GLU A 25 -20.29 14.24 -6.95
C GLU A 25 -19.47 15.16 -6.02
N LEU A 26 -18.64 14.57 -5.15
CA LEU A 26 -17.81 15.32 -4.21
C LEU A 26 -16.65 16.07 -4.86
N LEU A 27 -16.07 15.51 -5.91
CA LEU A 27 -14.81 15.99 -6.48
C LEU A 27 -14.99 16.88 -7.71
N LEU A 28 -16.05 16.69 -8.49
CA LEU A 28 -16.30 17.53 -9.67
C LEU A 28 -16.69 18.96 -9.27
N GLY A 29 -16.30 19.93 -10.09
CA GLY A 29 -16.69 21.32 -9.91
C GLY A 29 -15.61 22.19 -9.28
N ARG A 30 -16.02 23.27 -8.62
CA ARG A 30 -15.14 24.34 -8.15
C ARG A 30 -14.85 24.20 -6.66
N HIS A 31 -13.56 24.19 -6.34
CA HIS A 31 -13.03 24.10 -4.97
C HIS A 31 -12.16 25.32 -4.70
N GLU A 32 -12.35 25.94 -3.54
CA GLU A 32 -11.60 27.13 -3.15
C GLU A 32 -10.98 26.94 -1.77
N PHE A 33 -9.72 27.32 -1.63
CA PHE A 33 -9.02 27.31 -0.35
C PHE A 33 -7.92 28.37 -0.34
N ARG A 34 -7.46 28.73 0.85
CA ARG A 34 -6.36 29.68 1.05
C ARG A 34 -5.17 28.95 1.69
N ARG A 35 -3.98 29.11 1.12
CA ARG A 35 -2.73 28.56 1.68
C ARG A 35 -1.63 29.60 1.59
N ASN A 36 -0.92 29.83 2.69
CA ASN A 36 0.16 30.82 2.78
C ASN A 36 -0.28 32.19 2.22
N GLU A 37 -1.48 32.62 2.61
CA GLU A 37 -2.10 33.88 2.18
C GLU A 37 -2.45 34.01 0.69
N ILE A 38 -2.25 32.95 -0.09
CA ILE A 38 -2.63 32.88 -1.51
C ILE A 38 -3.99 32.18 -1.62
N ASP A 39 -4.92 32.79 -2.35
CA ASP A 39 -6.23 32.21 -2.63
C ASP A 39 -6.15 31.33 -3.88
N TYR A 40 -6.51 30.05 -3.73
CA TYR A 40 -6.53 29.06 -4.79
C TYR A 40 -7.96 28.76 -5.23
N ARG A 41 -8.16 28.67 -6.53
CA ARG A 41 -9.37 28.14 -7.16
C ARG A 41 -8.99 26.97 -8.04
N ILE A 42 -9.52 25.79 -7.73
CA ILE A 42 -9.36 24.58 -8.52
C ILE A 42 -10.69 24.24 -9.16
N VAL A 43 -10.70 24.09 -10.48
CA VAL A 43 -11.85 23.57 -11.22
C VAL A 43 -11.51 22.16 -11.67
N VAL A 44 -12.23 21.18 -11.13
CA VAL A 44 -12.11 19.78 -11.52
C VAL A 44 -13.09 19.52 -12.66
N GLU A 45 -12.56 19.35 -13.87
CA GLU A 45 -13.35 19.20 -15.09
C GLU A 45 -13.77 17.75 -15.34
N ASN A 46 -12.95 16.80 -14.91
CA ASN A 46 -13.20 15.37 -15.05
C ASN A 46 -12.64 14.60 -13.85
N VAL A 47 -13.33 13.50 -13.49
CA VAL A 47 -12.90 12.56 -12.45
C VAL A 47 -13.01 11.14 -13.00
N GLN A 48 -11.86 10.49 -13.18
CA GLN A 48 -11.76 9.06 -13.46
C GLN A 48 -11.50 8.31 -12.16
N ILE A 49 -12.25 7.22 -11.95
CA ILE A 49 -12.16 6.42 -10.72
C ILE A 49 -11.80 5.00 -11.12
N GLU A 50 -10.75 4.47 -10.49
CA GLU A 50 -10.27 3.11 -10.68
C GLU A 50 -10.33 2.28 -9.39
N ARG A 51 -10.20 0.96 -9.54
CA ARG A 51 -9.99 0.06 -8.41
C ARG A 51 -8.59 0.28 -7.85
N GLU A 52 -8.51 0.48 -6.54
CA GLU A 52 -7.23 0.52 -5.83
C GLU A 52 -6.47 -0.80 -5.98
N GLY A 53 -5.16 -0.69 -6.22
CA GLY A 53 -4.24 -1.78 -6.51
C GLY A 53 -3.95 -1.96 -8.01
N LEU A 54 -4.84 -1.53 -8.91
CA LEU A 54 -4.62 -1.65 -10.37
C LEU A 54 -3.47 -0.79 -10.87
N GLY A 55 -3.27 0.39 -10.31
CA GLY A 55 -2.11 1.21 -10.64
C GLY A 55 -0.82 0.47 -10.30
N SER A 56 -0.73 -0.10 -9.09
CA SER A 56 0.45 -0.87 -8.69
C SER A 56 0.72 -2.06 -9.61
N TYR A 57 -0.33 -2.77 -10.05
CA TYR A 57 -0.21 -3.85 -11.04
C TYR A 57 0.41 -3.35 -12.36
N ARG A 58 -0.13 -2.28 -12.95
CA ARG A 58 0.39 -1.73 -14.21
C ARG A 58 1.83 -1.23 -14.06
N GLY A 59 2.14 -0.57 -12.96
CA GLY A 59 3.50 -0.15 -12.64
C GLY A 59 4.46 -1.34 -12.53
N ALA A 60 4.05 -2.43 -11.88
CA ALA A 60 4.84 -3.65 -11.79
C ALA A 60 5.06 -4.31 -13.16
N GLN A 61 4.05 -4.30 -14.04
CA GLN A 61 4.16 -4.83 -15.40
C GLN A 61 5.20 -4.03 -16.21
N GLN A 62 5.13 -2.69 -16.15
CA GLN A 62 6.09 -1.81 -16.84
C GLN A 62 7.52 -1.98 -16.34
N LEU A 63 7.69 -2.27 -15.05
CA LEU A 63 9.00 -2.54 -14.45
C LEU A 63 9.50 -3.98 -14.68
N GLY A 64 8.70 -4.85 -15.31
CA GLY A 64 9.04 -6.26 -15.51
C GLY A 64 9.07 -7.08 -14.22
N LEU A 65 8.38 -6.63 -13.16
CA LEU A 65 8.34 -7.30 -11.86
C LEU A 65 7.36 -8.48 -11.81
N ILE A 66 6.38 -8.49 -12.73
CA ILE A 66 5.35 -9.53 -12.83
C ILE A 66 5.37 -10.17 -14.23
N SER A 67 4.88 -11.39 -14.33
CA SER A 67 4.86 -12.15 -15.58
C SER A 67 3.72 -11.69 -16.48
N GLU A 68 3.94 -11.74 -17.80
CA GLU A 68 2.90 -11.58 -18.83
C GLU A 68 1.96 -12.80 -18.94
N ASN A 69 2.11 -13.80 -18.06
CA ASN A 69 1.28 -15.01 -18.04
C ASN A 69 0.82 -15.34 -16.62
N GLY A 70 -0.29 -16.06 -16.52
CA GLY A 70 -0.85 -16.54 -15.25
C GLY A 70 -1.56 -15.44 -14.47
N TYR A 71 -1.61 -15.59 -13.14
CA TYR A 71 -2.26 -14.63 -12.25
C TYR A 71 -1.24 -13.91 -11.36
N THR A 72 -1.50 -12.64 -11.10
CA THR A 72 -0.82 -11.86 -10.07
C THR A 72 -1.80 -11.55 -8.95
N ILE A 73 -1.40 -11.80 -7.70
CA ILE A 73 -2.14 -11.34 -6.53
C ILE A 73 -1.49 -10.05 -6.04
N VAL A 74 -2.17 -8.92 -6.20
CA VAL A 74 -1.77 -7.66 -5.58
C VAL A 74 -2.25 -7.65 -4.14
N ILE A 75 -1.39 -7.28 -3.20
CA ILE A 75 -1.72 -7.05 -1.79
C ILE A 75 -1.27 -5.64 -1.43
N ASP A 76 -2.23 -4.75 -1.21
CA ASP A 76 -1.98 -3.37 -0.79
C ASP A 76 -2.20 -3.28 0.72
N ILE A 77 -1.13 -2.98 1.47
CA ILE A 77 -1.15 -2.89 2.93
C ILE A 77 -1.06 -1.42 3.34
N GLY A 78 -2.20 -0.89 3.77
CA GLY A 78 -2.35 0.47 4.26
C GLY A 78 -2.16 0.60 5.78
N GLY A 79 -2.50 1.79 6.28
CA GLY A 79 -2.46 2.12 7.71
C GLY A 79 -3.59 1.42 8.49
N GLY A 80 -4.84 1.66 8.09
CA GLY A 80 -6.00 1.02 8.74
C GLY A 80 -6.43 -0.29 8.07
N THR A 81 -6.32 -0.35 6.75
CA THR A 81 -6.87 -1.40 5.91
C THR A 81 -5.79 -2.16 5.16
N TRP A 82 -6.16 -3.30 4.61
CA TRP A 82 -5.42 -3.91 3.50
C TRP A 82 -6.43 -4.49 2.51
N LEU A 83 -6.01 -4.64 1.26
CA LEU A 83 -6.82 -5.28 0.23
C LEU A 83 -5.99 -6.27 -0.57
N SER A 84 -6.68 -7.18 -1.25
CA SER A 84 -6.07 -8.05 -2.24
C SER A 84 -6.88 -8.09 -3.52
N ARG A 85 -6.19 -8.18 -4.66
CA ARG A 85 -6.78 -8.35 -6.00
C ARG A 85 -6.09 -9.51 -6.69
N LEU A 86 -6.87 -10.46 -7.20
CA LEU A 86 -6.39 -11.47 -8.14
C LEU A 86 -6.61 -10.93 -9.55
N ILE A 87 -5.52 -10.76 -10.30
CA ILE A 87 -5.52 -10.13 -11.63
C ILE A 87 -4.91 -11.11 -12.63
N ASP A 88 -5.52 -11.25 -13.80
CA ASP A 88 -4.95 -12.03 -14.91
C ASP A 88 -3.86 -11.26 -15.68
N ALA A 89 -3.38 -11.86 -16.77
CA ALA A 89 -2.32 -11.29 -17.59
C ALA A 89 -2.80 -10.10 -18.45
N GLU A 90 -4.10 -10.07 -18.74
CA GLU A 90 -4.78 -9.03 -19.49
C GLU A 90 -5.12 -7.81 -18.63
N GLY A 91 -4.99 -7.93 -17.30
CA GLY A 91 -5.25 -6.86 -16.34
C GLY A 91 -6.67 -6.88 -15.78
N GLU A 92 -7.46 -7.92 -16.04
CA GLU A 92 -8.81 -8.08 -15.53
C GLU A 92 -8.78 -8.58 -14.08
N VAL A 93 -9.63 -8.00 -13.23
CA VAL A 93 -9.78 -8.40 -11.83
C VAL A 93 -10.71 -9.60 -11.77
N ILE A 94 -10.17 -10.76 -11.40
CA ILE A 94 -10.90 -12.04 -11.34
C ILE A 94 -11.63 -12.21 -10.01
N ASP A 95 -10.97 -11.84 -8.92
CA ASP A 95 -11.52 -11.89 -7.57
C ASP A 95 -10.80 -10.86 -6.69
N GLU A 96 -11.44 -10.44 -5.61
CA GLU A 96 -10.96 -9.33 -4.81
C GLU A 96 -11.46 -9.37 -3.36
N ASN A 97 -10.70 -8.78 -2.44
CA ASN A 97 -11.14 -8.61 -1.05
C ASN A 97 -10.60 -7.31 -0.46
N VAL A 98 -11.41 -6.69 0.38
CA VAL A 98 -11.06 -5.47 1.12
C VAL A 98 -11.29 -5.75 2.59
N MET A 99 -10.25 -5.56 3.40
CA MET A 99 -10.33 -5.67 4.84
C MET A 99 -10.25 -4.28 5.47
N ASP A 100 -11.36 -3.86 6.07
CA ASP A 100 -11.48 -2.55 6.76
C ASP A 100 -10.66 -2.46 8.06
N ARG A 101 -9.93 -3.54 8.40
CA ARG A 101 -9.02 -3.67 9.54
C ARG A 101 -7.84 -4.57 9.17
N GLY A 102 -6.83 -4.64 10.02
CA GLY A 102 -5.64 -5.48 9.78
C GLY A 102 -4.47 -4.77 9.13
N GLY A 103 -4.58 -3.46 8.85
CA GLY A 103 -3.43 -2.65 8.46
C GLY A 103 -2.39 -2.50 9.60
N SER A 104 -1.36 -1.68 9.39
CA SER A 104 -0.30 -1.47 10.39
C SER A 104 -0.79 -0.84 11.69
N TYR A 105 -1.96 -0.18 11.71
CA TYR A 105 -2.57 0.32 12.94
C TYR A 105 -2.98 -0.81 13.89
N GLU A 106 -3.38 -1.98 13.36
CA GLU A 106 -3.67 -3.15 14.19
C GLU A 106 -2.38 -3.72 14.82
N LEU A 107 -1.30 -3.74 14.04
CA LEU A 107 0.03 -4.09 14.55
C LEU A 107 0.49 -3.10 15.64
N ALA A 108 0.34 -1.80 15.40
CA ALA A 108 0.68 -0.75 16.36
C ALA A 108 -0.14 -0.87 17.65
N THR A 109 -1.42 -1.19 17.53
CA THR A 109 -2.32 -1.44 18.65
C THR A 109 -1.83 -2.63 19.48
N ALA A 110 -1.44 -3.73 18.84
CA ALA A 110 -0.90 -4.90 19.55
C ALA A 110 0.37 -4.56 20.36
N ILE A 111 1.31 -3.82 19.75
CA ILE A 111 2.54 -3.34 20.40
C ILE A 111 2.23 -2.38 21.55
N SER A 112 1.18 -1.54 21.43
CA SER A 112 0.82 -0.57 22.46
C SER A 112 0.39 -1.18 23.80
N PHE A 113 0.01 -2.46 23.78
CA PHE A 113 -0.34 -3.23 24.98
C PHE A 113 0.84 -4.06 25.54
N ASP A 114 2.03 -4.01 24.92
CA ASP A 114 3.19 -4.75 25.41
C ASP A 114 3.60 -4.25 26.80
N ARG A 115 3.80 -5.18 27.73
CA ARG A 115 4.18 -4.87 29.11
C ARG A 115 5.56 -4.25 29.22
N ARG A 116 6.51 -4.60 28.34
CA ARG A 116 7.87 -4.02 28.31
C ARG A 116 7.80 -2.52 28.05
N LEU A 117 6.89 -2.09 27.18
CA LEU A 117 6.66 -0.69 26.88
C LEU A 117 5.82 0.00 27.96
N THR A 118 4.64 -0.54 28.27
CA THR A 118 3.68 0.10 29.20
C THR A 118 4.20 0.20 30.63
N ASN A 119 5.04 -0.75 31.09
CA ASN A 119 5.66 -0.67 32.41
C ASN A 119 6.65 0.50 32.53
N VAL A 120 7.35 0.84 31.45
CA VAL A 120 8.30 1.98 31.43
C VAL A 120 7.53 3.30 31.38
N LEU A 121 6.45 3.35 30.60
CA LEU A 121 5.63 4.55 30.46
C LEU A 121 4.74 4.82 31.67
N GLY A 122 4.43 3.80 32.48
CA GLY A 122 3.47 3.89 33.59
C GLY A 122 2.01 4.09 33.15
N THR A 123 1.75 3.99 31.85
CA THR A 123 0.42 4.15 31.22
C THR A 123 0.36 3.36 29.91
N SER A 124 -0.82 3.28 29.31
CA SER A 124 -1.00 2.75 27.96
C SER A 124 -0.22 3.57 26.93
N ALA A 125 0.49 2.90 26.04
CA ALA A 125 1.14 3.54 24.91
C ALA A 125 0.08 3.99 23.87
N ASP A 126 0.34 5.08 23.16
CA ASP A 126 -0.50 5.54 22.06
C ASP A 126 -0.11 4.79 20.77
N PRO A 127 -1.02 4.03 20.13
CA PRO A 127 -0.76 3.40 18.84
C PRO A 127 -0.32 4.38 17.74
N GLY A 128 -0.73 5.65 17.79
CA GLY A 128 -0.26 6.69 16.87
C GLY A 128 1.25 6.92 16.98
N LEU A 129 1.78 6.96 18.21
CA LEU A 129 3.22 7.10 18.43
C LEU A 129 4.01 5.83 18.05
N ILE A 130 3.37 4.66 18.13
CA ILE A 130 3.95 3.42 17.57
C ILE A 130 4.02 3.47 16.05
N MET A 131 2.96 3.95 15.39
CA MET A 131 2.93 4.16 13.94
C MET A 131 4.05 5.11 13.48
N ASP A 132 4.33 6.17 14.23
CA ASP A 132 5.45 7.07 13.97
C ASP A 132 6.79 6.35 14.14
N GLY A 133 6.92 5.51 15.17
CA GLY A 133 8.12 4.72 15.41
C GLY A 133 8.43 3.71 14.32
N PHE A 134 7.45 3.20 13.57
CA PHE A 134 7.73 2.39 12.37
C PHE A 134 8.60 3.11 11.34
N ARG A 135 8.51 4.44 11.26
CA ARG A 135 9.36 5.28 10.39
C ARG A 135 10.65 5.75 11.06
N ASN A 136 10.71 5.69 12.38
CA ASN A 136 11.78 6.26 13.18
C ASN A 136 12.47 5.21 14.05
N ASN A 137 13.00 4.15 13.42
CA ASN A 137 13.80 3.10 14.07
C ASN A 137 13.14 2.46 15.31
N HIS A 138 11.82 2.44 15.39
CA HIS A 138 11.03 1.80 16.44
C HIS A 138 11.20 2.44 17.83
N TYR A 139 11.43 3.76 17.88
CA TYR A 139 11.41 4.53 19.12
C TYR A 139 10.01 5.04 19.47
N TYR A 140 9.69 5.01 20.78
CA TYR A 140 8.46 5.58 21.32
C TYR A 140 8.65 7.07 21.59
N ALA A 141 8.22 7.89 20.63
CA ALA A 141 8.33 9.34 20.70
C ALA A 141 9.76 9.78 21.11
N ASP A 142 9.87 10.66 22.11
CA ASP A 142 11.12 11.20 22.67
C ASP A 142 11.53 10.51 23.99
N THR A 143 10.89 9.39 24.36
CA THR A 143 11.14 8.70 25.64
C THR A 143 12.45 7.93 25.69
N GLY A 144 13.09 7.70 24.53
CA GLY A 144 14.26 6.83 24.38
C GLY A 144 13.94 5.34 24.43
N GLN A 145 12.68 4.94 24.68
CA GLN A 145 12.28 3.54 24.65
C GLN A 145 12.21 3.04 23.22
N ASN A 146 12.79 1.87 22.97
CA ASN A 146 12.83 1.22 21.66
C ASN A 146 12.20 -0.19 21.72
N TRP A 147 11.51 -0.62 20.67
CA TRP A 147 10.89 -1.96 20.59
C TRP A 147 11.41 -2.85 19.45
N SER A 148 12.49 -2.46 18.77
CA SER A 148 13.00 -3.21 17.62
C SER A 148 13.37 -4.66 17.97
N GLU A 149 13.93 -4.88 19.17
CA GLU A 149 14.41 -6.21 19.61
C GLU A 149 13.29 -7.25 19.72
N TRP A 150 12.05 -6.80 19.89
CA TRP A 150 10.89 -7.67 20.08
C TRP A 150 9.76 -7.41 19.07
N LEU A 151 10.00 -6.56 18.08
CA LEU A 151 9.07 -6.30 16.99
C LEU A 151 8.65 -7.59 16.27
N GLU A 152 9.58 -8.52 16.10
CA GLU A 152 9.38 -9.80 15.42
C GLU A 152 8.23 -10.63 16.01
N GLU A 153 8.02 -10.55 17.32
CA GLU A 153 6.94 -11.27 18.03
C GLU A 153 5.54 -10.84 17.57
N TYR A 154 5.42 -9.60 17.08
CA TYR A 154 4.17 -9.00 16.61
C TYR A 154 4.07 -8.99 15.09
N LEU A 155 5.18 -8.69 14.43
CA LEU A 155 5.25 -8.58 12.99
C LEU A 155 4.97 -9.93 12.32
N ASP A 156 5.55 -11.03 12.83
CA ASP A 156 5.39 -12.37 12.26
C ASP A 156 3.94 -12.88 12.20
N PRO A 157 3.17 -12.92 13.31
CA PRO A 157 1.78 -13.33 13.25
C PRO A 157 0.90 -12.38 12.42
N TRP A 158 1.19 -11.08 12.43
CA TRP A 158 0.43 -10.08 11.67
C TRP A 158 0.50 -10.32 10.16
N TYR A 159 1.71 -10.38 9.58
CA TYR A 159 1.81 -10.57 8.12
C TYR A 159 1.36 -11.97 7.71
N LYS A 160 1.71 -13.02 8.49
CA LYS A 160 1.21 -14.38 8.22
C LYS A 160 -0.31 -14.47 8.22
N GLY A 161 -0.98 -13.70 9.07
CA GLY A 161 -2.44 -13.57 9.08
C GLY A 161 -3.01 -13.03 7.77
N ILE A 162 -2.41 -11.96 7.24
CA ILE A 162 -2.77 -11.38 5.93
C ILE A 162 -2.59 -12.43 4.84
N PHE A 163 -1.40 -13.02 4.70
CA PHE A 163 -1.13 -13.99 3.63
C PHE A 163 -1.95 -15.27 3.74
N ARG A 164 -2.25 -15.75 4.95
CA ARG A 164 -3.13 -16.90 5.15
C ARG A 164 -4.54 -16.60 4.63
N THR A 165 -5.06 -15.43 4.93
CA THR A 165 -6.37 -14.98 4.45
C THR A 165 -6.39 -14.93 2.92
N VAL A 166 -5.37 -14.29 2.32
CA VAL A 166 -5.22 -14.19 0.87
C VAL A 166 -5.11 -15.57 0.20
N LYS A 167 -4.24 -16.45 0.70
CA LYS A 167 -4.08 -17.81 0.15
C LYS A 167 -5.36 -18.62 0.27
N SER A 168 -6.08 -18.50 1.38
CA SER A 168 -7.35 -19.20 1.58
C SER A 168 -8.41 -18.73 0.59
N GLN A 169 -8.48 -17.42 0.32
CA GLN A 169 -9.41 -16.86 -0.65
C GLN A 169 -9.13 -17.36 -2.06
N TYR A 170 -7.88 -17.26 -2.51
CA TYR A 170 -7.50 -17.55 -3.89
C TYR A 170 -7.04 -19.00 -4.12
N THR A 171 -7.33 -19.92 -3.20
CA THR A 171 -6.88 -21.33 -3.26
C THR A 171 -7.11 -21.99 -4.63
N PRO A 172 -8.28 -21.83 -5.30
CA PRO A 172 -8.49 -22.44 -6.62
C PRO A 172 -7.55 -21.92 -7.72
N PHE A 173 -7.02 -20.71 -7.57
CA PHE A 173 -6.19 -20.03 -8.56
C PHE A 173 -4.69 -20.16 -8.30
N MET A 174 -4.30 -20.53 -7.07
CA MET A 174 -2.91 -20.65 -6.64
C MET A 174 -1.99 -21.44 -7.60
N PRO A 175 -2.42 -22.53 -8.26
CA PRO A 175 -1.56 -23.23 -9.23
C PRO A 175 -1.12 -22.40 -10.43
N ARG A 176 -1.83 -21.30 -10.73
CA ARG A 176 -1.54 -20.38 -11.84
C ARG A 176 -1.00 -19.03 -11.36
N VAL A 177 -0.90 -18.80 -10.05
CA VAL A 177 -0.34 -17.56 -9.50
C VAL A 177 1.17 -17.54 -9.75
N THR A 178 1.64 -16.54 -10.48
CA THR A 178 3.07 -16.36 -10.79
C THR A 178 3.75 -15.40 -9.82
N ARG A 179 2.99 -14.45 -9.24
CA ARG A 179 3.50 -13.46 -8.29
C ARG A 179 2.48 -13.04 -7.24
N PHE A 180 2.99 -12.78 -6.04
CA PHE A 180 2.38 -11.87 -5.07
C PHE A 180 3.07 -10.50 -5.19
N LEU A 181 2.34 -9.50 -5.68
CA LEU A 181 2.82 -8.13 -5.74
C LEU A 181 2.42 -7.39 -4.45
N ILE A 182 3.40 -6.97 -3.67
CA ILE A 182 3.19 -6.28 -2.41
C ILE A 182 3.38 -4.78 -2.60
N THR A 183 2.40 -4.01 -2.11
CA THR A 183 2.33 -2.56 -2.25
C THR A 183 1.68 -1.93 -1.01
N GLY A 184 1.48 -0.61 -1.03
CA GLY A 184 0.92 0.13 0.10
C GLY A 184 1.96 0.62 1.09
N GLY A 185 1.61 1.68 1.83
CA GLY A 185 2.55 2.39 2.70
C GLY A 185 3.13 1.54 3.84
N SER A 186 2.44 0.49 4.29
CA SER A 186 2.89 -0.37 5.37
C SER A 186 3.70 -1.57 4.90
N SER A 187 3.82 -1.80 3.59
CA SER A 187 4.62 -2.91 3.04
C SER A 187 6.12 -2.83 3.40
N HIS A 188 6.64 -1.64 3.72
CA HIS A 188 8.03 -1.49 4.17
C HIS A 188 8.34 -2.34 5.41
N LEU A 189 7.34 -2.59 6.27
CA LEU A 189 7.48 -3.40 7.48
C LEU A 189 7.83 -4.87 7.21
N ILE A 190 7.55 -5.37 6.00
CA ILE A 190 7.77 -6.78 5.64
C ILE A 190 8.69 -6.94 4.45
N ARG A 191 9.26 -5.86 3.90
CA ARG A 191 10.07 -5.88 2.68
C ARG A 191 11.21 -6.88 2.80
N ASP A 192 12.02 -6.76 3.85
CA ASP A 192 13.24 -7.56 4.05
C ASP A 192 12.89 -9.04 4.27
N ARG A 193 11.72 -9.33 4.83
CA ARG A 193 11.23 -10.71 5.00
C ARG A 193 10.85 -11.35 3.68
N LEU A 194 10.48 -10.57 2.68
CA LEU A 194 10.05 -11.05 1.38
C LEU A 194 11.20 -11.10 0.37
N GLU A 195 12.33 -10.49 0.72
CA GLU A 195 13.53 -10.48 -0.11
C GLU A 195 14.05 -11.91 -0.35
N GLY A 196 14.52 -12.16 -1.57
CA GLY A 196 15.02 -13.47 -1.99
C GLY A 196 13.94 -14.48 -2.38
N PHE A 197 12.67 -14.28 -2.01
CA PHE A 197 11.60 -15.19 -2.42
C PHE A 197 11.07 -14.84 -3.82
N LYS A 198 11.37 -15.70 -4.80
CA LYS A 198 10.94 -15.58 -6.21
C LYS A 198 9.43 -15.43 -6.41
N LEU A 199 8.60 -15.81 -5.44
CA LEU A 199 7.15 -15.68 -5.58
C LEU A 199 6.64 -14.27 -5.22
N PHE A 200 7.44 -13.48 -4.51
CA PHE A 200 7.06 -12.14 -4.09
C PHE A 200 7.76 -11.09 -4.95
N ALA A 201 7.09 -9.97 -5.17
CA ALA A 201 7.67 -8.75 -5.70
C ALA A 201 7.17 -7.60 -4.82
N VAL A 202 8.06 -6.77 -4.30
CA VAL A 202 7.70 -5.58 -3.53
C VAL A 202 7.93 -4.36 -4.42
N MET A 203 6.94 -3.47 -4.53
CA MET A 203 7.12 -2.24 -5.30
C MET A 203 8.23 -1.37 -4.69
N PRO A 204 9.11 -0.72 -5.49
CA PRO A 204 10.20 0.11 -4.97
C PRO A 204 9.72 1.24 -4.06
N ASP A 205 8.69 1.98 -4.50
CA ASP A 205 8.00 3.05 -3.76
C ASP A 205 6.53 2.67 -3.53
N PRO A 206 6.26 1.73 -2.63
CA PRO A 206 4.96 1.07 -2.55
C PRO A 206 3.83 2.03 -2.11
N GLN A 207 4.14 3.07 -1.35
CA GLN A 207 3.19 4.13 -0.96
C GLN A 207 2.71 5.00 -2.14
N PHE A 208 3.48 5.04 -3.23
CA PHE A 208 3.16 5.83 -4.43
C PHE A 208 2.80 4.96 -5.63
N ALA A 209 3.02 3.65 -5.55
CA ALA A 209 2.89 2.72 -6.67
C ALA A 209 1.51 2.79 -7.33
N ASN A 210 0.43 2.82 -6.54
CA ASN A 210 -0.92 2.87 -7.09
C ASN A 210 -1.18 4.19 -7.84
N VAL A 211 -0.79 5.33 -7.27
CA VAL A 211 -0.98 6.64 -7.92
C VAL A 211 -0.11 6.76 -9.18
N ARG A 212 1.17 6.40 -9.09
CA ARG A 212 2.09 6.47 -10.24
C ARG A 212 1.64 5.56 -11.37
N GLY A 213 1.13 4.37 -11.06
CA GLY A 213 0.63 3.43 -12.05
C GLY A 213 -0.71 3.81 -12.71
N MET A 214 -1.41 4.82 -12.21
CA MET A 214 -2.58 5.42 -12.88
C MET A 214 -2.19 6.47 -13.93
N LEU A 215 -1.05 7.16 -13.72
CA LEU A 215 -0.62 8.22 -14.62
C LEU A 215 -0.34 7.68 -16.05
N PRO A 216 -0.68 8.43 -17.11
CA PRO A 216 -0.34 8.04 -18.47
C PRO A 216 1.19 8.12 -18.72
N GLY A 217 1.67 7.31 -19.67
CA GLY A 217 3.07 6.94 -19.85
C GLY A 217 4.10 8.09 -19.92
N GLU A 218 3.78 9.24 -20.52
CA GLU A 218 4.70 10.38 -20.59
C GLU A 218 4.94 11.05 -19.23
N THR A 219 3.96 10.99 -18.33
CA THR A 219 4.06 11.49 -16.95
C THR A 219 4.66 10.48 -15.97
N GLN A 220 4.60 9.18 -16.29
CA GLN A 220 5.21 8.10 -15.50
C GLN A 220 6.74 8.12 -15.53
N LEU A 221 7.34 8.58 -16.64
CA LEU A 221 8.79 8.57 -16.88
C LEU A 221 9.59 9.64 -16.12
N SER A 222 8.95 10.50 -15.33
CA SER A 222 9.65 11.58 -14.60
C SER A 222 10.35 11.13 -13.31
N LEU A 223 10.28 9.84 -12.94
CA LEU A 223 10.81 9.34 -11.66
C LEU A 223 11.43 7.95 -11.85
N ALA A 224 12.62 7.91 -12.44
CA ALA A 224 13.41 6.68 -12.53
C ALA A 224 13.75 6.16 -11.12
N PRO A 225 13.62 4.85 -10.85
CA PRO A 225 14.13 4.24 -9.62
C PRO A 225 15.66 4.24 -9.59
N ASP A 226 16.22 4.29 -8.38
CA ASP A 226 17.65 4.19 -8.08
C ASP A 226 18.25 2.90 -8.72
N PRO A 227 19.33 2.98 -9.52
CA PRO A 227 19.84 1.88 -10.34
C PRO A 227 20.38 0.64 -9.61
N GLU A 228 20.26 0.53 -8.28
CA GLU A 228 20.91 -0.54 -7.50
C GLU A 228 20.06 -1.80 -7.22
N LEU A 229 18.83 -1.92 -7.73
CA LEU A 229 18.04 -3.16 -7.55
C LEU A 229 18.57 -4.33 -8.40
N LYS A 230 19.53 -5.06 -7.84
CA LYS A 230 20.01 -6.35 -8.38
C LYS A 230 19.01 -7.45 -8.03
N VAL A 231 18.38 -8.02 -9.06
CA VAL A 231 17.54 -9.23 -8.91
C VAL A 231 18.45 -10.43 -8.67
N ALA A 232 18.46 -10.94 -7.44
CA ALA A 232 19.12 -12.20 -7.11
C ALA A 232 18.32 -13.38 -7.66
N THR A 233 18.93 -14.16 -8.54
CA THR A 233 18.45 -15.48 -8.94
C THR A 233 18.92 -16.49 -7.89
N HIS A 234 18.05 -17.33 -7.31
CA HIS A 234 18.34 -18.69 -6.83
C HIS A 234 17.05 -19.43 -6.39
N ASP A 235 16.97 -20.72 -6.72
CA ASP A 235 15.99 -21.76 -6.30
C ASP A 235 16.02 -22.03 -4.78
N ASP A 236 15.01 -22.58 -4.10
CA ASP A 236 13.81 -23.33 -4.47
C ASP A 236 12.86 -23.39 -3.24
N ARG A 237 11.55 -23.60 -3.48
CA ARG A 237 10.52 -24.13 -2.56
C ARG A 237 9.99 -23.26 -1.39
N PHE A 238 8.80 -22.67 -1.59
CA PHE A 238 7.78 -22.32 -0.59
C PHE A 238 6.41 -22.83 -1.02
#